data_AF-A0A961LG50-F1
#
_entry.id   AF-A0A961LG50-F1
#
_cell.length_a   1.000
_cell.length_b   1.000
_cell.length_c   1.000
_cell.angle_alpha   90.00
_cell.angle_beta   90.00
_cell.angle_gamma   90.00
#
_symmetry.space_group_name_H-M   'P 1'
#
loop_
_entity.id
_entity.type
_entity.pdbx_description
1 polymer ?
#
loop_
_entity_poly.entity_id
_entity_poly.type
_entity_poly.pdbx_seq_one_letter_code
_entity_poly.pdbx_strand_id
1 'polypeptide(L)'
;MPRLDRKLANIREGRYKPTDFIIADAKDGDMGSGLKATGFTLPTKEQPKRPRTRPEFIAHIHEIVDQGIVDIMLTSVSNMELLHERGAYANSEVQPAIRANDTTDCWAGVRHGTYAKDPSRPFRTANIARAMYGTASPAPGQPVTGTDLGLYSVTFLNDTAHDAHALEEFALFREEAASIGFRYFYEVFNPNVACGLERKELGEFMNDCILRSLAGLTKAERPEFLKIVYNGPAALEELASFDPSLVVGVLGGGAGTTRDTFELLRQAERYGGRVALFGRKINLAEAPLDLLVLMRKVVEGDLSSEEAVRAYHGELQKQKIAPTRSLDDDLAITEEVLKPAATKKAA
;
A
#
# COMPACT_ATOMS: atom_id res chain seq x y z
N MET A 1 8.31 12.09 -19.05
CA MET A 1 7.55 12.07 -17.80
C MET A 1 7.49 10.62 -17.32
N PRO A 2 7.90 10.34 -16.07
CA PRO A 2 7.77 9.02 -15.45
C PRO A 2 6.35 8.44 -15.55
N ARG A 3 6.22 7.11 -15.56
CA ARG A 3 4.94 6.41 -15.70
C ARG A 3 3.93 6.80 -14.61
N LEU A 4 4.37 6.88 -13.36
CA LEU A 4 3.50 7.27 -12.24
C LEU A 4 2.92 8.68 -12.46
N ASP A 5 3.76 9.65 -12.79
CA ASP A 5 3.35 11.04 -12.99
C ASP A 5 2.33 11.15 -14.13
N ARG A 6 2.54 10.40 -15.23
CA ARG A 6 1.57 10.32 -16.34
C ARG A 6 0.21 9.79 -15.89
N LYS A 7 0.19 8.72 -15.08
CA LYS A 7 -1.05 8.13 -14.56
C LYS A 7 -1.77 9.08 -13.61
N LEU A 8 -1.05 9.69 -12.67
CA LEU A 8 -1.61 10.68 -11.74
C LEU A 8 -2.18 11.90 -12.48
N ALA A 9 -1.48 12.40 -13.51
CA ALA A 9 -1.99 13.47 -14.35
C ALA A 9 -3.30 13.09 -15.05
N ASN A 10 -3.36 11.90 -15.67
CA ASN A 10 -4.59 11.40 -16.30
C ASN A 10 -5.77 11.32 -15.31
N ILE A 11 -5.52 10.84 -14.08
CA ILE A 11 -6.54 10.75 -13.03
C ILE A 11 -7.05 12.16 -12.67
N ARG A 12 -6.14 13.08 -12.31
CA ARG A 12 -6.49 14.43 -11.85
C ARG A 12 -7.17 15.28 -12.93
N GLU A 13 -6.86 15.01 -14.19
CA GLU A 13 -7.45 15.71 -15.35
C GLU A 13 -8.75 15.06 -15.83
N GLY A 14 -9.29 14.07 -15.12
CA GLY A 14 -10.55 13.40 -15.46
C GLY A 14 -10.48 12.53 -16.72
N ARG A 15 -9.27 12.12 -17.13
CA ARG A 15 -9.01 11.27 -18.31
C ARG A 15 -8.68 9.82 -17.94
N TYR A 16 -9.01 9.41 -16.71
CA TYR A 16 -8.76 8.08 -16.20
C TYR A 16 -9.29 6.98 -17.14
N LYS A 17 -8.43 6.00 -17.41
CA LYS A 17 -8.79 4.70 -17.97
C LYS A 17 -8.35 3.60 -17.00
N PRO A 18 -8.92 2.39 -17.06
CA PRO A 18 -8.50 1.28 -16.20
C PRO A 18 -6.98 0.98 -16.25
N THR A 19 -6.34 1.19 -17.40
CA THR A 19 -4.88 1.09 -17.59
C THR A 19 -4.07 2.12 -16.76
N ASP A 20 -4.69 3.24 -16.37
CA ASP A 20 -4.11 4.26 -15.49
C ASP A 20 -4.22 3.89 -14.01
N PHE A 21 -4.94 2.82 -13.64
CA PHE A 21 -5.01 2.39 -12.25
C PHE A 21 -3.61 2.05 -11.73
N ILE A 22 -3.26 2.57 -10.57
CA ILE A 22 -1.94 2.42 -9.97
C ILE A 22 -1.94 1.17 -9.09
N ILE A 23 -1.11 0.19 -9.42
CA ILE A 23 -0.88 -0.97 -8.55
C ILE A 23 0.47 -0.80 -7.90
N ALA A 24 0.54 -0.97 -6.59
CA ALA A 24 1.75 -0.74 -5.85
C ALA A 24 1.96 -1.84 -4.80
N ASP A 25 3.19 -2.33 -4.72
CA ASP A 25 3.58 -3.41 -3.84
C ASP A 25 4.32 -2.86 -2.61
N ALA A 26 3.81 -3.18 -1.43
CA ALA A 26 4.35 -2.74 -0.15
C ALA A 26 5.22 -3.85 0.48
N LYS A 27 6.53 -3.60 0.46
CA LYS A 27 7.62 -4.46 0.92
C LYS A 27 8.43 -3.81 2.05
N ASP A 28 7.83 -2.85 2.73
CA ASP A 28 8.26 -2.09 3.92
C ASP A 28 7.86 -2.75 5.24
N GLY A 29 7.35 -3.98 5.19
CA GLY A 29 6.86 -4.69 6.38
C GLY A 29 7.92 -4.95 7.45
N ASP A 30 9.21 -4.83 7.14
CA ASP A 30 10.31 -4.97 8.08
C ASP A 30 10.26 -3.91 9.18
N MET A 31 9.70 -2.73 8.89
CA MET A 31 9.45 -1.67 9.87
C MET A 31 8.34 -2.02 10.88
N GLY A 32 7.44 -2.96 10.56
CA GLY A 32 6.32 -3.35 11.44
C GLY A 32 6.39 -4.77 12.00
N SER A 33 6.99 -5.71 11.27
CA SER A 33 6.97 -7.15 11.56
C SER A 33 8.36 -7.77 11.73
N GLY A 34 9.42 -6.98 11.57
CA GLY A 34 10.81 -7.44 11.64
C GLY A 34 11.04 -8.67 10.74
N LEU A 35 11.59 -9.75 11.30
CA LEU A 35 11.98 -10.95 10.55
C LEU A 35 10.85 -11.61 9.75
N LYS A 36 9.58 -11.49 10.17
CA LYS A 36 8.45 -12.15 9.47
C LYS A 36 7.97 -11.36 8.24
N ALA A 37 8.51 -10.16 8.03
CA ALA A 37 8.10 -9.28 6.93
C ALA A 37 8.48 -9.78 5.54
N THR A 38 9.47 -10.66 5.44
CA THR A 38 10.08 -11.09 4.17
C THR A 38 9.24 -12.11 3.39
N GLY A 39 8.05 -12.46 3.91
CA GLY A 39 7.27 -13.57 3.43
C GLY A 39 7.98 -14.91 3.68
N PHE A 40 7.55 -15.97 2.99
CA PHE A 40 8.03 -17.31 3.26
C PHE A 40 8.51 -18.01 1.99
N THR A 41 9.47 -18.91 2.13
CA THR A 41 9.83 -19.86 1.08
C THR A 41 8.70 -20.87 0.86
N LEU A 42 8.56 -21.37 -0.36
CA LEU A 42 7.73 -22.54 -0.61
C LEU A 42 8.37 -23.76 0.10
N PRO A 43 7.59 -24.61 0.78
CA PRO A 43 8.12 -25.81 1.41
C PRO A 43 8.54 -26.84 0.35
N THR A 44 9.64 -27.57 0.60
CA THR A 44 10.04 -28.76 -0.18
C THR A 44 10.03 -30.00 0.73
N LYS A 45 10.32 -31.19 0.17
CA LYS A 45 10.46 -32.41 0.99
C LYS A 45 11.64 -32.30 1.97
N GLU A 46 12.67 -31.56 1.60
CA GLU A 46 13.93 -31.42 2.32
C GLU A 46 13.94 -30.21 3.26
N GLN A 47 13.15 -29.16 2.96
CA GLN A 47 13.15 -27.92 3.72
C GLN A 47 11.74 -27.45 4.04
N PRO A 48 11.40 -27.26 5.34
CA PRO A 48 10.12 -26.71 5.72
C PRO A 48 10.00 -25.23 5.33
N LYS A 49 8.76 -24.75 5.29
CA LYS A 49 8.43 -23.32 5.13
C LYS A 49 9.16 -22.49 6.19
N ARG A 50 9.94 -21.50 5.75
CA ARG A 50 10.64 -20.56 6.64
C ARG A 50 10.52 -19.13 6.12
N PRO A 51 10.72 -18.11 6.98
CA PRO A 51 10.88 -16.74 6.49
C PRO A 51 12.02 -16.66 5.46
N ARG A 52 11.83 -15.84 4.42
CA ARG A 52 12.93 -15.53 3.51
C ARG A 52 14.02 -14.77 4.26
N THR A 53 15.27 -15.03 3.94
CA THR A 53 16.38 -14.18 4.34
C THR A 53 16.27 -12.83 3.65
N ARG A 54 16.95 -11.79 4.15
CA ARG A 54 16.95 -10.48 3.52
C ARG A 54 17.46 -10.53 2.06
N PRO A 55 18.56 -11.24 1.71
CA PRO A 55 18.98 -11.37 0.32
C PRO A 55 17.95 -12.02 -0.60
N GLU A 56 17.26 -13.09 -0.15
CA GLU A 56 16.17 -13.73 -0.90
C GLU A 56 14.98 -12.78 -1.08
N PHE A 57 14.67 -11.98 -0.06
CA PHE A 57 13.60 -10.98 -0.13
C PHE A 57 13.93 -9.88 -1.14
N ILE A 58 15.16 -9.35 -1.12
CA ILE A 58 15.63 -8.35 -2.09
C ILE A 58 15.62 -8.92 -3.52
N ALA A 59 16.04 -10.17 -3.72
CA ALA A 59 15.97 -10.83 -5.03
C ALA A 59 14.52 -10.94 -5.53
N HIS A 60 13.60 -11.34 -4.67
CA HIS A 60 12.18 -11.42 -5.01
C HIS A 60 11.56 -10.04 -5.31
N ILE A 61 11.96 -8.99 -4.60
CA ILE A 61 11.53 -7.62 -4.94
C ILE A 61 12.05 -7.23 -6.32
N HIS A 62 13.31 -7.56 -6.65
CA HIS A 62 13.89 -7.30 -7.97
C HIS A 62 13.07 -7.98 -9.08
N GLU A 63 12.68 -9.25 -8.91
CA GLU A 63 11.83 -9.97 -9.88
C GLU A 63 10.51 -9.24 -10.16
N ILE A 64 9.88 -8.66 -9.13
CA ILE A 64 8.64 -7.88 -9.27
C ILE A 64 8.90 -6.55 -10.00
N VAL A 65 10.03 -5.90 -9.71
CA VAL A 65 10.43 -4.66 -10.39
C VAL A 65 10.72 -4.92 -11.88
N ASP A 66 11.38 -6.03 -12.20
CA ASP A 66 11.68 -6.48 -13.57
C ASP A 66 10.40 -6.84 -14.33
N GLN A 67 9.42 -7.45 -13.66
CA GLN A 67 8.10 -7.73 -14.24
C GLN A 67 7.39 -6.45 -14.71
N GLY A 68 7.62 -5.33 -14.01
CA GLY A 68 7.16 -4.01 -14.42
C GLY A 68 5.65 -3.80 -14.38
N ILE A 69 4.86 -4.71 -13.77
CA ILE A 69 3.39 -4.57 -13.68
C ILE A 69 2.97 -3.56 -12.61
N VAL A 70 3.70 -3.54 -11.49
CA VAL A 70 3.50 -2.56 -10.42
C VAL A 70 4.00 -1.20 -10.90
N ASP A 71 3.33 -0.15 -10.47
CA ASP A 71 3.69 1.24 -10.74
C ASP A 71 4.63 1.80 -9.66
N ILE A 72 4.49 1.33 -8.42
CA ILE A 72 5.30 1.75 -7.26
C ILE A 72 5.78 0.53 -6.49
N MET A 73 7.06 0.54 -6.10
CA MET A 73 7.65 -0.41 -5.15
C MET A 73 7.99 0.32 -3.85
N LEU A 74 7.18 0.09 -2.81
CA LEU A 74 7.37 0.70 -1.49
C LEU A 74 8.22 -0.20 -0.60
N THR A 75 9.28 0.33 -0.01
CA THR A 75 10.23 -0.43 0.84
C THR A 75 10.65 0.37 2.09
N SER A 76 11.36 -0.25 3.02
CA SER A 76 12.14 0.51 3.99
C SER A 76 13.35 1.15 3.30
N VAL A 77 13.85 2.28 3.82
CA VAL A 77 15.08 2.94 3.30
C VAL A 77 16.24 1.94 3.18
N SER A 78 16.37 1.05 4.17
CA SER A 78 17.44 0.05 4.20
C SER A 78 17.35 -0.96 3.04
N ASN A 79 16.15 -1.38 2.65
CA ASN A 79 15.97 -2.32 1.54
C ASN A 79 16.06 -1.60 0.19
N MET A 80 15.60 -0.35 0.10
CA MET A 80 15.76 0.49 -1.08
C MET A 80 17.23 0.68 -1.47
N GLU A 81 18.10 0.92 -0.48
CA GLU A 81 19.55 1.06 -0.68
C GLU A 81 20.14 -0.17 -1.39
N LEU A 82 19.88 -1.37 -0.87
CA LEU A 82 20.34 -2.62 -1.48
C LEU A 82 19.77 -2.87 -2.87
N LEU A 83 18.54 -2.42 -3.15
CA LEU A 83 17.93 -2.52 -4.48
C LEU A 83 18.62 -1.59 -5.49
N HIS A 84 19.00 -0.38 -5.07
CA HIS A 84 19.77 0.56 -5.91
C HIS A 84 21.19 0.03 -6.18
N GLU A 85 21.89 -0.48 -5.17
CA GLU A 85 23.22 -1.08 -5.34
C GLU A 85 23.21 -2.25 -6.34
N ARG A 86 22.09 -2.97 -6.40
CA ARG A 86 21.87 -4.08 -7.35
C ARG A 86 21.34 -3.64 -8.71
N GLY A 87 21.13 -2.34 -8.92
CA GLY A 87 20.63 -1.78 -10.17
C GLY A 87 19.18 -2.12 -10.50
N ALA A 88 18.36 -2.49 -9.50
CA ALA A 88 17.00 -3.00 -9.72
C ALA A 88 16.09 -2.04 -10.51
N TYR A 89 16.35 -0.74 -10.43
CA TYR A 89 15.55 0.29 -11.09
C TYR A 89 16.17 0.85 -12.38
N ALA A 90 17.37 0.40 -12.79
CA ALA A 90 18.16 1.05 -13.84
C ALA A 90 17.45 1.09 -15.21
N ASN A 91 16.60 0.11 -15.50
CA ASN A 91 15.81 0.02 -16.74
C ASN A 91 14.31 -0.20 -16.47
N SER A 92 13.80 0.29 -15.33
CA SER A 92 12.42 0.06 -14.91
C SER A 92 11.61 1.36 -14.91
N GLU A 93 10.34 1.29 -15.31
CA GLU A 93 9.36 2.38 -15.11
C GLU A 93 8.67 2.30 -13.73
N VAL A 94 9.10 1.38 -12.86
CA VAL A 94 8.62 1.28 -11.47
C VAL A 94 9.20 2.41 -10.65
N GLN A 95 8.34 3.21 -10.02
CA GLN A 95 8.77 4.26 -9.11
C GLN A 95 9.21 3.62 -7.77
N PRO A 96 10.47 3.75 -7.34
CA PRO A 96 10.86 3.40 -5.99
C PRO A 96 10.18 4.36 -4.99
N ALA A 97 9.74 3.84 -3.86
CA ALA A 97 9.26 4.66 -2.74
C ALA A 97 9.74 4.08 -1.40
N ILE A 98 9.82 4.94 -0.39
CA ILE A 98 10.18 4.54 0.97
C ILE A 98 9.07 4.80 1.97
N ARG A 99 8.97 3.98 3.01
CA ARG A 99 8.21 4.35 4.20
C ARG A 99 8.97 5.46 4.94
N ALA A 100 8.42 6.68 4.91
CA ALA A 100 9.08 7.88 5.42
C ALA A 100 8.82 8.11 6.92
N ASN A 101 7.78 7.49 7.48
CA ASN A 101 7.53 7.38 8.91
C ASN A 101 6.77 6.08 9.20
N ASP A 102 6.58 5.77 10.46
CA ASP A 102 5.75 4.67 10.91
C ASP A 102 4.94 5.09 12.13
N THR A 103 3.70 4.63 12.20
CA THR A 103 2.87 4.76 13.40
C THR A 103 3.03 3.50 14.24
N THR A 104 3.02 3.60 15.57
CA THR A 104 3.33 2.45 16.43
C THR A 104 2.35 1.28 16.31
N ASP A 105 1.16 1.50 15.75
CA ASP A 105 0.23 0.41 15.40
C ASP A 105 0.76 -0.50 14.28
N CYS A 106 1.67 -0.01 13.43
CA CYS A 106 2.36 -0.83 12.43
C CYS A 106 3.23 -1.92 13.09
N TRP A 107 3.64 -1.77 14.34
CA TRP A 107 4.51 -2.71 15.07
C TRP A 107 3.78 -3.96 15.58
N ALA A 108 2.52 -4.16 15.16
CA ALA A 108 1.70 -5.32 15.52
C ALA A 108 2.33 -6.68 15.16
N GLY A 109 3.31 -6.70 14.23
CA GLY A 109 4.00 -7.92 13.83
C GLY A 109 5.23 -8.27 14.69
N VAL A 110 5.64 -7.42 15.63
CA VAL A 110 6.78 -7.69 16.50
C VAL A 110 6.45 -8.86 17.44
N ARG A 111 7.28 -9.91 17.36
CA ARG A 111 7.08 -11.13 18.15
C ARG A 111 7.09 -10.83 19.65
N HIS A 112 6.10 -11.35 20.36
CA HIS A 112 5.90 -11.17 21.81
C HIS A 112 5.60 -9.72 22.24
N GLY A 113 5.50 -8.78 21.30
CA GLY A 113 5.12 -7.40 21.57
C GLY A 113 3.63 -7.25 21.84
N THR A 114 3.27 -6.17 22.54
CA THR A 114 1.87 -5.78 22.80
C THR A 114 1.52 -4.42 22.21
N TYR A 115 2.39 -3.85 21.36
CA TYR A 115 2.28 -2.48 20.83
C TYR A 115 0.92 -2.15 20.22
N ALA A 116 0.29 -3.10 19.52
CA ALA A 116 -1.01 -2.90 18.90
C ALA A 116 -2.17 -2.65 19.89
N LYS A 117 -1.95 -2.91 21.20
CA LYS A 117 -2.96 -2.71 22.25
C LYS A 117 -2.95 -1.28 22.82
N ASP A 118 -1.90 -0.51 22.58
CA ASP A 118 -1.77 0.85 23.05
C ASP A 118 -2.20 1.83 21.96
N PRO A 119 -2.74 3.01 22.30
CA PRO A 119 -3.05 4.05 21.32
C PRO A 119 -1.82 4.37 20.46
N SER A 120 -1.99 4.36 19.14
CA SER A 120 -0.90 4.61 18.22
C SER A 120 -0.24 5.97 18.44
N ARG A 121 1.07 6.03 18.23
CA ARG A 121 1.88 7.25 18.33
C ARG A 121 2.62 7.48 17.02
N PRO A 122 2.82 8.75 16.61
CA PRO A 122 3.69 9.06 15.49
C PRO A 122 5.13 8.68 15.83
N PHE A 123 5.83 8.08 14.87
CA PHE A 123 7.25 7.76 15.00
C PHE A 123 7.94 7.84 13.64
N ARG A 124 9.26 8.05 13.66
CA ARG A 124 10.03 8.18 12.43
C ARG A 124 11.50 7.80 12.63
N THR A 125 11.93 6.75 11.91
CA THR A 125 13.35 6.39 11.78
C THR A 125 13.99 6.87 10.50
N ALA A 126 13.19 7.03 9.43
CA ALA A 126 13.70 7.44 8.13
C ALA A 126 14.11 8.93 8.12
N ASN A 127 15.25 9.21 7.49
CA ASN A 127 15.67 10.56 7.14
C ASN A 127 15.49 10.74 5.63
N ILE A 128 14.59 11.63 5.22
CA ILE A 128 14.19 11.75 3.81
C ILE A 128 15.28 12.38 2.94
N ALA A 129 16.11 13.27 3.49
CA ALA A 129 17.28 13.79 2.77
C ALA A 129 18.28 12.67 2.44
N ARG A 130 18.57 11.77 3.40
CA ARG A 130 19.41 10.59 3.16
C ARG A 130 18.79 9.64 2.15
N ALA A 131 17.48 9.39 2.21
CA ALA A 131 16.79 8.52 1.26
C ALA A 131 16.80 9.09 -0.16
N MET A 132 16.72 10.42 -0.31
CA MET A 132 16.68 11.08 -1.61
C MET A 132 18.07 11.31 -2.22
N TYR A 133 19.05 11.74 -1.41
CA TYR A 133 20.35 12.21 -1.89
C TYR A 133 21.55 11.39 -1.40
N GLY A 134 21.35 10.42 -0.51
CA GLY A 134 22.43 9.67 0.13
C GLY A 134 23.14 10.43 1.27
N THR A 135 22.70 11.63 1.63
CA THR A 135 23.27 12.46 2.70
C THR A 135 22.20 13.24 3.44
N ALA A 136 22.43 13.54 4.72
CA ALA A 136 21.52 14.38 5.51
C ALA A 136 21.66 15.89 5.22
N SER A 137 22.67 16.28 4.46
CA SER A 137 22.96 17.68 4.16
C SER A 137 23.32 17.83 2.68
N PRO A 138 22.32 17.71 1.79
CA PRO A 138 22.55 17.83 0.35
C PRO A 138 22.97 19.26 -0.02
N ALA A 139 23.86 19.39 -0.99
CA ALA A 139 24.17 20.69 -1.57
C ALA A 139 22.99 21.17 -2.45
N PRO A 140 22.78 22.49 -2.62
CA PRO A 140 21.78 23.00 -3.55
C PRO A 140 21.99 22.42 -4.96
N GLY A 141 20.92 21.87 -5.55
CA GLY A 141 20.96 21.27 -6.89
C GLY A 141 21.60 19.87 -6.98
N GLN A 142 21.92 19.24 -5.85
CA GLN A 142 22.40 17.85 -5.84
C GLN A 142 21.36 16.93 -6.51
N PRO A 143 21.79 16.02 -7.42
CA PRO A 143 20.85 15.10 -8.06
C PRO A 143 20.30 14.08 -7.07
N VAL A 144 19.05 13.66 -7.30
CA VAL A 144 18.42 12.53 -6.59
C VAL A 144 19.14 11.24 -6.95
N THR A 145 19.54 10.47 -5.94
CA THR A 145 20.25 9.19 -6.09
C THR A 145 19.47 8.00 -5.57
N GLY A 146 18.51 8.22 -4.67
CA GLY A 146 17.55 7.21 -4.20
C GLY A 146 16.16 7.46 -4.76
N THR A 147 15.23 7.90 -3.89
CA THR A 147 13.86 8.25 -4.29
C THR A 147 13.43 9.62 -3.79
N ASP A 148 12.57 10.27 -4.57
CA ASP A 148 11.88 11.51 -4.23
C ASP A 148 10.45 11.27 -3.73
N LEU A 149 10.02 10.02 -3.54
CA LEU A 149 8.67 9.66 -3.13
C LEU A 149 8.66 8.82 -1.84
N GLY A 150 7.86 9.22 -0.86
CA GLY A 150 7.70 8.47 0.38
C GLY A 150 6.27 8.35 0.88
N LEU A 151 6.05 7.36 1.75
CA LEU A 151 4.79 7.18 2.47
C LEU A 151 4.87 7.86 3.84
N TYR A 152 3.94 8.76 4.12
CA TYR A 152 3.70 9.27 5.48
C TYR A 152 2.39 8.71 6.01
N SER A 153 2.39 8.16 7.21
CA SER A 153 1.29 7.47 7.88
C SER A 153 0.82 8.21 9.12
N VAL A 154 -0.49 8.21 9.35
CA VAL A 154 -1.13 8.70 10.56
C VAL A 154 -2.21 7.70 11.00
N THR A 155 -2.51 7.68 12.30
CA THR A 155 -3.61 6.91 12.88
C THR A 155 -4.43 7.89 13.70
N PHE A 156 -5.69 8.13 13.29
CA PHE A 156 -6.62 8.93 14.07
C PHE A 156 -7.30 8.04 15.11
N LEU A 157 -7.45 8.54 16.33
CA LEU A 157 -7.90 7.78 17.49
C LEU A 157 -9.24 8.25 18.06
N ASN A 158 -9.80 9.34 17.53
CA ASN A 158 -10.92 10.06 18.13
C ASN A 158 -10.57 10.57 19.54
N ASP A 159 -9.33 11.04 19.68
CA ASP A 159 -8.79 11.61 20.91
C ASP A 159 -8.02 12.86 20.55
N THR A 160 -8.48 14.02 21.06
CA THR A 160 -7.94 15.32 20.65
C THR A 160 -6.44 15.45 20.92
N ALA A 161 -5.93 14.88 22.03
CA ALA A 161 -4.53 15.01 22.37
C ALA A 161 -3.65 14.16 21.44
N HIS A 162 -4.02 12.90 21.19
CA HIS A 162 -3.27 12.05 20.28
C HIS A 162 -3.36 12.53 18.83
N ASP A 163 -4.55 12.91 18.39
CA ASP A 163 -4.79 13.35 17.01
C ASP A 163 -4.10 14.70 16.73
N ALA A 164 -4.06 15.62 17.71
CA ALA A 164 -3.30 16.87 17.58
C ALA A 164 -1.80 16.60 17.50
N HIS A 165 -1.27 15.75 18.38
CA HIS A 165 0.16 15.41 18.37
C HIS A 165 0.58 14.74 17.05
N ALA A 166 -0.24 13.84 16.50
CA ALA A 166 0.03 13.22 15.22
C ALA A 166 0.03 14.23 14.05
N LEU A 167 -0.82 15.27 14.11
CA LEU A 167 -0.86 16.34 13.11
C LEU A 167 0.30 17.33 13.25
N GLU A 168 0.81 17.57 14.46
CA GLU A 168 2.02 18.36 14.70
C GLU A 168 3.25 17.68 14.05
N GLU A 169 3.42 16.38 14.27
CA GLU A 169 4.48 15.59 13.63
C GLU A 169 4.33 15.53 12.11
N PHE A 170 3.08 15.52 11.61
CA PHE A 170 2.83 15.60 10.17
C PHE A 170 3.20 16.97 9.60
N ALA A 171 2.95 18.06 10.33
CA ALA A 171 3.37 19.40 9.92
C ALA A 171 4.89 19.51 9.82
N LEU A 172 5.62 19.00 10.82
CA LEU A 172 7.09 18.96 10.80
C LEU A 172 7.65 18.16 9.61
N PHE A 173 7.06 17.00 9.32
CA PHE A 173 7.43 16.23 8.15
C PHE A 173 7.21 16.98 6.84
N ARG A 174 6.06 17.65 6.69
CA ARG A 174 5.74 18.40 5.46
C ARG A 174 6.68 19.58 5.25
N GLU A 175 7.07 20.26 6.31
CA GLU A 175 8.06 21.34 6.25
C GLU A 175 9.43 20.82 5.76
N GLU A 176 9.89 19.70 6.34
CA GLU A 176 11.14 19.05 5.89
C GLU A 176 11.03 18.60 4.43
N ALA A 177 9.94 17.92 4.05
CA ALA A 177 9.73 17.40 2.71
C ALA A 177 9.70 18.53 1.67
N ALA A 178 8.98 19.62 1.95
CA ALA A 178 8.94 20.80 1.09
C ALA A 178 10.32 21.45 0.91
N SER A 179 11.12 21.53 1.99
CA SER A 179 12.45 22.17 1.95
C SER A 179 13.45 21.49 1.01
N ILE A 180 13.24 20.20 0.72
CA ILE A 180 14.10 19.41 -0.18
C ILE A 180 13.38 18.91 -1.44
N GLY A 181 12.12 19.32 -1.66
CA GLY A 181 11.33 18.87 -2.82
C GLY A 181 10.96 17.37 -2.80
N PHE A 182 10.87 16.78 -1.61
CA PHE A 182 10.45 15.38 -1.43
C PHE A 182 8.92 15.27 -1.50
N ARG A 183 8.43 14.38 -2.36
CA ARG A 183 7.00 14.10 -2.55
C ARG A 183 6.54 13.01 -1.60
N TYR A 184 5.26 13.01 -1.26
CA TYR A 184 4.70 11.98 -0.39
C TYR A 184 3.31 11.55 -0.80
N PHE A 185 2.92 10.35 -0.38
CA PHE A 185 1.54 9.90 -0.32
C PHE A 185 1.14 9.61 1.13
N TYR A 186 -0.14 9.80 1.44
CA TYR A 186 -0.63 9.88 2.81
C TYR A 186 -1.43 8.64 3.20
N GLU A 187 -0.88 7.82 4.09
CA GLU A 187 -1.54 6.66 4.68
C GLU A 187 -2.31 7.04 5.92
N VAL A 188 -3.58 6.64 5.95
CA VAL A 188 -4.45 6.92 7.09
C VAL A 188 -5.05 5.61 7.58
N PHE A 189 -4.67 5.23 8.80
CA PHE A 189 -5.21 4.07 9.48
C PHE A 189 -6.46 4.44 10.28
N ASN A 190 -7.37 3.48 10.38
CA ASN A 190 -8.43 3.51 11.38
C ASN A 190 -7.82 3.44 12.80
N PRO A 191 -8.54 3.89 13.84
CA PRO A 191 -8.13 3.72 15.23
C PRO A 191 -7.72 2.27 15.52
N ASN A 192 -6.53 2.09 16.08
CA ASN A 192 -6.01 0.76 16.44
C ASN A 192 -6.52 0.27 17.80
N VAL A 193 -7.12 1.17 18.58
CA VAL A 193 -7.81 0.89 19.85
C VAL A 193 -9.27 1.35 19.76
N ALA A 194 -10.08 0.94 20.74
CA ALA A 194 -11.49 1.34 20.79
C ALA A 194 -11.63 2.88 20.85
N CYS A 195 -12.44 3.42 19.95
CA CYS A 195 -12.67 4.87 19.79
C CYS A 195 -14.14 5.28 20.01
N GLY A 196 -14.99 4.33 20.40
CA GLY A 196 -16.42 4.56 20.66
C GLY A 196 -17.30 4.70 19.41
N LEU A 197 -16.81 4.34 18.23
CA LEU A 197 -17.54 4.43 16.96
C LEU A 197 -17.91 3.04 16.42
N GLU A 198 -19.12 2.93 15.88
CA GLU A 198 -19.55 1.78 15.10
C GLU A 198 -18.96 1.81 13.68
N ARG A 199 -19.02 0.67 12.97
CA ARG A 199 -18.39 0.53 11.64
C ARG A 199 -18.84 1.59 10.63
N LYS A 200 -20.13 1.96 10.65
CA LYS A 200 -20.67 2.95 9.72
C LYS A 200 -20.10 4.34 10.03
N GLU A 201 -20.16 4.74 11.30
CA GLU A 201 -19.66 6.03 11.80
C GLU A 201 -18.16 6.17 11.57
N LEU A 202 -17.42 5.05 11.64
CA LEU A 202 -15.98 5.03 11.39
C LEU A 202 -15.63 5.49 9.97
N GLY A 203 -16.39 5.10 8.94
CA GLY A 203 -16.13 5.54 7.57
C GLY A 203 -16.25 7.06 7.41
N GLU A 204 -17.34 7.62 7.94
CA GLU A 204 -17.63 9.06 7.94
C GLU A 204 -16.56 9.83 8.75
N PHE A 205 -16.25 9.37 9.96
CA PHE A 205 -15.21 9.95 10.82
C PHE A 205 -13.84 10.01 10.14
N MET A 206 -13.43 8.92 9.47
CA MET A 206 -12.13 8.88 8.80
C MET A 206 -12.08 9.84 7.60
N ASN A 207 -13.17 9.94 6.82
CA ASN A 207 -13.27 10.91 5.72
C ASN A 207 -13.10 12.34 6.23
N ASP A 208 -13.80 12.72 7.30
CA ASP A 208 -13.70 14.04 7.91
C ASP A 208 -12.29 14.33 8.45
N CYS A 209 -11.66 13.36 9.11
CA CYS A 209 -10.28 13.48 9.58
C CYS A 209 -9.28 13.71 8.43
N ILE A 210 -9.41 12.97 7.33
CA ILE A 210 -8.58 13.14 6.13
C ILE A 210 -8.77 14.54 5.54
N LEU A 211 -10.02 14.97 5.33
CA LEU A 211 -10.29 16.26 4.73
C LEU A 211 -9.82 17.41 5.64
N ARG A 212 -10.07 17.32 6.94
CA ARG A 212 -9.62 18.31 7.92
C ARG A 212 -8.10 18.45 7.97
N SER A 213 -7.36 17.33 7.91
CA SER A 213 -5.89 17.38 7.96
C SER A 213 -5.25 17.98 6.71
N LEU A 214 -5.98 18.00 5.59
CA LEU A 214 -5.53 18.53 4.31
C LEU A 214 -6.11 19.91 3.95
N ALA A 215 -7.16 20.38 4.63
CA ALA A 215 -7.88 21.60 4.29
C ALA A 215 -7.04 22.88 4.40
N GLY A 216 -6.07 22.90 5.32
CA GLY A 216 -5.15 24.04 5.49
C GLY A 216 -4.00 24.07 4.49
N LEU A 217 -3.89 23.11 3.57
CA LEU A 217 -2.72 22.91 2.73
C LEU A 217 -2.89 23.52 1.34
N THR A 218 -1.82 24.13 0.83
CA THR A 218 -1.76 24.51 -0.59
C THR A 218 -1.54 23.29 -1.49
N LYS A 219 -1.76 23.46 -2.81
CA LYS A 219 -1.48 22.38 -3.78
C LYS A 219 -0.04 21.86 -3.73
N ALA A 220 0.92 22.72 -3.37
CA ALA A 220 2.33 22.35 -3.26
C ALA A 220 2.64 21.43 -2.07
N GLU A 221 1.77 21.44 -1.05
CA GLU A 221 1.94 20.67 0.18
C GLU A 221 1.08 19.42 0.24
N ARG A 222 0.14 19.25 -0.69
CA ARG A 222 -0.80 18.11 -0.71
C ARG A 222 -0.07 16.80 -1.08
N PRO A 223 -0.54 15.65 -0.59
CA PRO A 223 0.01 14.36 -1.01
C PRO A 223 -0.28 14.08 -2.49
N GLU A 224 0.55 13.23 -3.09
CA GLU A 224 0.31 12.75 -4.46
C GLU A 224 -0.97 11.92 -4.55
N PHE A 225 -1.23 11.09 -3.54
CA PHE A 225 -2.46 10.30 -3.39
C PHE A 225 -2.62 9.83 -1.94
N LEU A 226 -3.78 9.28 -1.62
CA LEU A 226 -4.08 8.68 -0.32
C LEU A 226 -3.87 7.16 -0.33
N LYS A 227 -3.56 6.59 0.83
CA LYS A 227 -3.56 5.14 1.09
C LYS A 227 -4.40 4.88 2.35
N ILE A 228 -5.68 4.59 2.18
CA ILE A 228 -6.62 4.49 3.30
C ILE A 228 -7.13 3.07 3.50
N VAL A 229 -7.58 2.77 4.71
CA VAL A 229 -8.37 1.55 4.97
C VAL A 229 -9.66 1.58 4.13
N TYR A 230 -10.00 0.47 3.48
CA TYR A 230 -11.28 0.35 2.81
C TYR A 230 -12.40 0.19 3.85
N ASN A 231 -13.10 1.28 4.17
CA ASN A 231 -14.22 1.30 5.12
C ASN A 231 -15.58 0.96 4.48
N GLY A 232 -15.56 0.49 3.23
CA GLY A 232 -16.74 0.06 2.49
C GLY A 232 -17.04 0.97 1.30
N PRO A 233 -18.02 0.57 0.47
CA PRO A 233 -18.31 1.23 -0.79
C PRO A 233 -18.76 2.69 -0.62
N ALA A 234 -19.68 2.94 0.32
CA ALA A 234 -20.23 4.26 0.56
C ALA A 234 -19.16 5.27 1.02
N ALA A 235 -18.31 4.89 1.98
CA ALA A 235 -17.25 5.75 2.50
C ALA A 235 -16.19 6.06 1.43
N LEU A 236 -15.82 5.07 0.61
CA LEU A 236 -14.86 5.30 -0.47
C LEU A 236 -15.44 6.22 -1.55
N GLU A 237 -16.69 5.98 -1.97
CA GLU A 237 -17.36 6.78 -3.00
C GLU A 237 -17.58 8.23 -2.55
N GLU A 238 -17.96 8.44 -1.28
CA GLU A 238 -18.07 9.77 -0.68
C GLU A 238 -16.75 10.54 -0.77
N LEU A 239 -15.65 9.97 -0.29
CA LEU A 239 -14.35 10.64 -0.32
C LEU A 239 -13.85 10.89 -1.74
N ALA A 240 -13.96 9.89 -2.61
CA ALA A 240 -13.45 9.96 -3.98
C ALA A 240 -14.25 10.94 -4.85
N SER A 241 -15.53 11.16 -4.56
CA SER A 241 -16.38 12.11 -5.28
C SER A 241 -16.30 13.55 -4.75
N PHE A 242 -15.83 13.75 -3.51
CA PHE A 242 -15.75 15.06 -2.86
C PHE A 242 -14.77 16.04 -3.54
N ASP A 243 -13.53 15.61 -3.80
CA ASP A 243 -12.50 16.41 -4.49
C ASP A 243 -11.78 15.55 -5.53
N PRO A 244 -12.11 15.67 -6.84
CA PRO A 244 -11.48 14.88 -7.90
C PRO A 244 -9.96 15.10 -8.05
N SER A 245 -9.39 16.15 -7.44
CA SER A 245 -7.95 16.36 -7.41
C SER A 245 -7.24 15.49 -6.36
N LEU A 246 -7.98 14.96 -5.38
CA LEU A 246 -7.51 14.05 -4.35
C LEU A 246 -7.60 12.61 -4.85
N VAL A 247 -6.47 12.06 -5.30
CA VAL A 247 -6.42 10.67 -5.76
C VAL A 247 -6.53 9.73 -4.56
N VAL A 248 -7.61 8.95 -4.48
CA VAL A 248 -7.85 8.02 -3.37
C VAL A 248 -7.31 6.63 -3.69
N GLY A 249 -6.58 6.05 -2.75
CA GLY A 249 -6.03 4.70 -2.83
C GLY A 249 -6.39 3.85 -1.61
N VAL A 250 -6.48 2.54 -1.79
CA VAL A 250 -6.81 1.59 -0.72
C VAL A 250 -5.59 0.76 -0.30
N LEU A 251 -5.47 0.49 1.01
CA LEU A 251 -4.51 -0.47 1.55
C LEU A 251 -5.09 -1.88 1.58
N GLY A 252 -4.22 -2.87 1.44
CA GLY A 252 -4.62 -4.28 1.33
C GLY A 252 -4.98 -4.99 2.63
N GLY A 253 -4.79 -4.37 3.80
CA GLY A 253 -5.11 -5.02 5.07
C GLY A 253 -4.37 -6.35 5.27
N GLY A 254 -5.08 -7.36 5.79
CA GLY A 254 -4.58 -8.72 5.98
C GLY A 254 -4.35 -9.48 4.67
N ALA A 255 -3.80 -10.70 4.75
CA ALA A 255 -3.62 -11.54 3.57
C ALA A 255 -4.97 -11.93 2.94
N GLY A 256 -5.96 -12.30 3.75
CA GLY A 256 -7.27 -12.75 3.28
C GLY A 256 -7.18 -13.99 2.38
N THR A 257 -8.22 -14.21 1.59
CA THR A 257 -8.21 -15.14 0.44
C THR A 257 -7.71 -14.43 -0.83
N THR A 258 -7.40 -15.19 -1.86
CA THR A 258 -7.17 -14.66 -3.21
C THR A 258 -8.42 -13.93 -3.71
N ARG A 259 -9.62 -14.44 -3.38
CA ARG A 259 -10.89 -13.77 -3.65
C ARG A 259 -10.96 -12.38 -3.03
N ASP A 260 -10.63 -12.22 -1.75
CA ASP A 260 -10.65 -10.92 -1.07
C ASP A 260 -9.70 -9.93 -1.75
N THR A 261 -8.55 -10.40 -2.24
CA THR A 261 -7.57 -9.57 -2.95
C THR A 261 -8.14 -8.99 -4.24
N PHE A 262 -8.71 -9.85 -5.11
CA PHE A 262 -9.28 -9.39 -6.37
C PHE A 262 -10.59 -8.61 -6.18
N GLU A 263 -11.40 -8.98 -5.18
CA GLU A 263 -12.64 -8.28 -4.88
C GLU A 263 -12.37 -6.87 -4.32
N LEU A 264 -11.42 -6.72 -3.40
CA LEU A 264 -11.02 -5.40 -2.90
C LEU A 264 -10.52 -4.50 -4.03
N LEU A 265 -9.69 -5.03 -4.93
CA LEU A 265 -9.18 -4.29 -6.08
C LEU A 265 -10.32 -3.79 -6.97
N ARG A 266 -11.25 -4.69 -7.32
CA ARG A 266 -12.40 -4.38 -8.17
C ARG A 266 -13.35 -3.38 -7.52
N GLN A 267 -13.64 -3.54 -6.23
CA GLN A 267 -14.49 -2.60 -5.50
C GLN A 267 -13.82 -1.24 -5.35
N ALA A 268 -12.52 -1.20 -5.06
CA ALA A 268 -11.79 0.05 -4.96
C ALA A 268 -11.90 0.86 -6.25
N GLU A 269 -11.65 0.25 -7.41
CA GLU A 269 -11.82 0.92 -8.72
C GLU A 269 -13.26 1.39 -8.93
N ARG A 270 -14.23 0.47 -8.74
CA ARG A 270 -15.65 0.73 -8.96
C ARG A 270 -16.18 1.92 -8.16
N TYR A 271 -15.72 2.09 -6.92
CA TYR A 271 -16.19 3.14 -6.00
C TYR A 271 -15.26 4.35 -5.95
N GLY A 272 -14.44 4.58 -6.98
CA GLY A 272 -13.70 5.83 -7.16
C GLY A 272 -12.24 5.81 -6.71
N GLY A 273 -11.78 4.75 -6.06
CA GLY A 273 -10.36 4.52 -5.79
C GLY A 273 -9.56 4.32 -7.08
N ARG A 274 -8.32 4.80 -7.12
CA ARG A 274 -7.45 4.76 -8.32
C ARG A 274 -6.07 4.15 -8.05
N VAL A 275 -5.84 3.74 -6.80
CA VAL A 275 -4.61 3.10 -6.35
C VAL A 275 -4.95 1.90 -5.47
N ALA A 276 -4.26 0.78 -5.67
CA ALA A 276 -4.22 -0.33 -4.73
C ALA A 276 -2.79 -0.52 -4.25
N LEU A 277 -2.57 -0.43 -2.93
CA LEU A 277 -1.26 -0.49 -2.32
C LEU A 277 -1.21 -1.66 -1.34
N PHE A 278 -0.81 -2.82 -1.84
CA PHE A 278 -0.95 -4.11 -1.16
C PHE A 278 0.41 -4.62 -0.71
N GLY A 279 0.50 -5.07 0.54
CA GLY A 279 1.71 -5.72 1.07
C GLY A 279 1.49 -7.21 1.26
N ARG A 280 0.84 -7.58 2.38
CA ARG A 280 0.59 -8.98 2.77
C ARG A 280 -0.10 -9.81 1.68
N LYS A 281 -1.08 -9.23 0.97
CA LYS A 281 -1.81 -9.90 -0.11
C LYS A 281 -0.88 -10.40 -1.23
N ILE A 282 0.15 -9.62 -1.59
CA ILE A 282 1.13 -9.99 -2.62
C ILE A 282 2.26 -10.82 -2.01
N ASN A 283 2.85 -10.35 -0.90
CA ASN A 283 4.04 -10.93 -0.31
C ASN A 283 3.85 -12.37 0.24
N LEU A 284 2.62 -12.71 0.65
CA LEU A 284 2.28 -14.02 1.21
C LEU A 284 1.61 -14.95 0.20
N ALA A 285 1.39 -14.50 -1.03
CA ALA A 285 0.90 -15.33 -2.11
C ALA A 285 1.94 -16.38 -2.53
N GLU A 286 1.47 -17.54 -2.98
CA GLU A 286 2.33 -18.65 -3.39
C GLU A 286 3.10 -18.32 -4.68
N ALA A 287 2.45 -17.60 -5.59
CA ALA A 287 2.99 -17.09 -6.84
C ALA A 287 2.68 -15.58 -7.01
N PRO A 288 3.49 -14.68 -6.41
CA PRO A 288 3.21 -13.24 -6.40
C PRO A 288 3.21 -12.60 -7.80
N LEU A 289 4.07 -13.07 -8.71
CA LEU A 289 4.15 -12.55 -10.08
C LEU A 289 2.86 -12.82 -10.87
N ASP A 290 2.31 -14.04 -10.80
CA ASP A 290 1.05 -14.39 -11.45
C ASP A 290 -0.15 -13.67 -10.82
N LEU A 291 -0.12 -13.49 -9.49
CA LEU A 291 -1.14 -12.69 -8.80
C LEU A 291 -1.19 -11.27 -9.35
N LEU A 292 -0.04 -10.61 -9.55
CA LEU A 292 0.05 -9.26 -10.11
C LEU A 292 -0.49 -9.16 -11.53
N VAL A 293 -0.22 -10.15 -12.39
CA VAL A 293 -0.81 -10.24 -13.74
C VAL A 293 -2.34 -10.27 -13.65
N LEU A 294 -2.88 -11.10 -12.76
CA LEU A 294 -4.31 -11.25 -12.60
C LEU A 294 -4.95 -10.02 -11.93
N MET A 295 -4.26 -9.36 -11.01
CA MET A 295 -4.69 -8.06 -10.46
C MET A 295 -4.87 -7.04 -11.59
N ARG A 296 -3.92 -6.95 -12.51
CA ARG A 296 -4.03 -6.04 -13.66
C ARG A 296 -5.25 -6.38 -14.53
N LYS A 297 -5.46 -7.66 -14.87
CA LYS A 297 -6.63 -8.11 -15.63
C LYS A 297 -7.95 -7.82 -14.93
N VAL A 298 -8.01 -7.94 -13.61
CA VAL A 298 -9.22 -7.65 -12.83
C VAL A 298 -9.56 -6.16 -12.88
N VAL A 299 -8.58 -5.28 -12.70
CA VAL A 299 -8.83 -3.83 -12.70
C VAL A 299 -9.13 -3.31 -14.11
N GLU A 300 -8.57 -3.93 -15.15
CA GLU A 300 -8.87 -3.60 -16.55
C GLU A 300 -10.21 -4.16 -17.04
N GLY A 301 -10.87 -5.01 -16.24
CA GLY A 301 -12.18 -5.58 -16.55
C GLY A 301 -12.13 -6.83 -17.43
N ASP A 302 -10.93 -7.36 -17.72
CA ASP A 302 -10.74 -8.58 -18.51
C ASP A 302 -11.20 -9.84 -17.76
N LEU A 303 -11.12 -9.81 -16.42
CA LEU A 303 -11.56 -10.90 -15.55
C LEU A 303 -12.40 -10.35 -14.42
N SER A 304 -13.48 -11.05 -14.08
CA SER A 304 -14.07 -10.89 -12.76
C SER A 304 -13.11 -11.37 -11.67
N SER A 305 -13.36 -10.93 -10.44
CA SER A 305 -12.64 -11.39 -9.28
C SER A 305 -12.77 -12.92 -9.08
N GLU A 306 -13.79 -13.61 -9.63
CA GLU A 306 -14.01 -15.06 -9.43
C GLU A 306 -13.24 -15.87 -10.46
N GLU A 307 -13.25 -15.38 -11.71
CA GLU A 307 -12.46 -15.93 -12.80
C GLU A 307 -10.97 -15.78 -12.51
N ALA A 308 -10.56 -14.66 -11.93
CA ALA A 308 -9.18 -14.44 -11.53
C ALA A 308 -8.69 -15.44 -10.45
N VAL A 309 -9.52 -15.83 -9.48
CA VAL A 309 -9.15 -16.89 -8.52
C VAL A 309 -8.94 -18.23 -9.23
N ARG A 310 -9.84 -18.60 -10.15
CA ARG A 310 -9.69 -19.85 -10.93
C ARG A 310 -8.45 -19.84 -11.81
N ALA A 311 -8.19 -18.70 -12.46
CA ALA A 311 -6.98 -18.49 -13.25
C ALA A 311 -5.73 -18.62 -12.37
N TYR A 312 -5.75 -18.06 -11.16
CA TYR A 312 -4.65 -18.17 -10.20
C TYR A 312 -4.35 -19.62 -9.83
N HIS A 313 -5.37 -20.40 -9.48
CA HIS A 313 -5.22 -21.84 -9.22
C HIS A 313 -4.71 -22.60 -10.44
N GLY A 314 -5.12 -22.19 -11.65
CA GLY A 314 -4.58 -22.72 -12.91
C GLY A 314 -3.08 -22.45 -13.08
N GLU A 315 -2.59 -21.25 -12.73
CA GLU A 315 -1.15 -20.94 -12.76
C GLU A 315 -0.38 -21.75 -11.71
N LEU A 316 -0.91 -21.89 -10.49
CA LEU A 316 -0.31 -22.75 -9.46
C LEU A 316 -0.19 -24.20 -9.94
N GLN A 317 -1.21 -24.73 -10.61
CA GLN A 317 -1.18 -26.08 -11.19
C GLN A 317 -0.09 -26.23 -12.25
N LYS A 318 0.05 -25.27 -13.18
CA LYS A 318 1.10 -25.29 -14.21
C LYS A 318 2.50 -25.28 -13.60
N GLN A 319 2.69 -24.50 -12.53
CA GLN A 319 3.95 -24.40 -11.80
C GLN A 319 4.18 -25.55 -10.81
N LYS A 320 3.21 -26.46 -10.66
CA LYS A 320 3.23 -27.56 -9.69
C LYS A 320 3.37 -27.07 -8.24
N ILE A 321 2.81 -25.90 -7.95
CA ILE A 321 2.75 -25.34 -6.61
C ILE A 321 1.45 -25.82 -5.96
N ALA A 322 1.54 -26.42 -4.78
CA ALA A 322 0.36 -26.81 -4.01
C ALA A 322 -0.30 -25.55 -3.42
N PRO A 323 -1.60 -25.29 -3.66
CA PRO A 323 -2.27 -24.14 -3.11
C PRO A 323 -2.43 -24.27 -1.59
N THR A 324 -2.30 -23.16 -0.87
CA THR A 324 -2.46 -23.10 0.60
C THR A 324 -3.91 -23.35 1.01
N ARG A 325 -4.87 -23.02 0.13
CA ARG A 325 -6.31 -23.23 0.32
C ARG A 325 -6.87 -24.06 -0.81
N SER A 326 -7.95 -24.78 -0.54
CA SER A 326 -8.75 -25.37 -1.63
C SER A 326 -9.33 -24.26 -2.51
N LEU A 327 -9.66 -24.56 -3.77
CA LEU A 327 -10.28 -23.58 -4.66
C LEU A 327 -11.58 -23.02 -4.05
N ASP A 328 -12.41 -23.87 -3.45
CA ASP A 328 -13.69 -23.46 -2.86
C ASP A 328 -13.48 -22.50 -1.66
N ASP A 329 -12.52 -22.79 -0.80
CA ASP A 329 -12.18 -21.90 0.32
C ASP A 329 -11.59 -20.58 -0.16
N ASP A 330 -10.77 -20.61 -1.22
CA ASP A 330 -10.11 -19.43 -1.75
C ASP A 330 -11.03 -18.54 -2.59
N LEU A 331 -12.18 -19.09 -3.02
CA LEU A 331 -13.28 -18.36 -3.66
C LEU A 331 -14.19 -17.64 -2.65
N ALA A 332 -14.05 -17.91 -1.36
CA ALA A 332 -14.86 -17.25 -0.34
C ALA A 332 -14.40 -15.80 -0.12
N ILE A 333 -15.38 -14.90 0.00
CA ILE A 333 -15.16 -13.54 0.52
C ILE A 333 -15.19 -13.61 2.04
N THR A 334 -14.04 -13.40 2.66
CA THR A 334 -13.89 -13.51 4.12
C THR A 334 -13.82 -12.16 4.81
N GLU A 335 -13.47 -11.09 4.08
CA GLU A 335 -13.48 -9.75 4.64
C GLU A 335 -14.90 -9.16 4.65
N GLU A 336 -15.46 -8.97 5.86
CA GLU A 336 -16.84 -8.48 6.05
C GLU A 336 -17.15 -7.18 5.29
N VAL A 337 -16.17 -6.30 5.14
CA VAL A 337 -16.35 -5.01 4.46
C VAL A 337 -16.60 -5.16 2.95
N LEU A 338 -16.19 -6.28 2.35
CA LEU A 338 -16.35 -6.55 0.92
C LEU A 338 -17.72 -7.18 0.58
N LYS A 339 -18.34 -7.88 1.53
CA LYS A 339 -19.57 -8.65 1.30
C LYS A 339 -20.77 -7.81 0.79
N PRO A 340 -21.04 -6.60 1.30
CA PRO A 340 -22.22 -5.84 0.88
C PRO A 340 -22.23 -5.46 -0.61
N ALA A 341 -21.05 -5.18 -1.18
CA ALA A 341 -20.91 -4.80 -2.58
C ALA A 341 -20.69 -5.99 -3.53
N ALA A 342 -20.20 -7.12 -3.01
CA ALA A 342 -19.97 -8.32 -3.81
C ALA A 342 -21.26 -9.09 -4.16
N THR A 343 -22.26 -9.02 -3.28
CA THR A 343 -23.55 -9.73 -3.44
C THR A 343 -24.47 -9.08 -4.49
N LYS A 344 -24.20 -7.83 -4.89
CA LYS A 344 -24.86 -7.22 -6.05
C LYS A 344 -24.19 -7.74 -7.32
N LYS A 345 -24.63 -8.91 -7.82
CA LYS A 345 -24.48 -9.25 -9.24
C LYS A 345 -24.93 -8.03 -10.04
N ALA A 346 -24.11 -7.59 -10.99
CA ALA A 346 -24.56 -6.63 -11.98
C ALA A 346 -25.84 -7.21 -12.60
N ALA A 347 -26.95 -6.52 -12.38
CA ALA A 347 -28.23 -6.86 -12.98
C ALA A 347 -28.18 -6.55 -14.47
#